data_AF-A0A7C5PFC6-F1
#
_entry.id   AF-A0A7C5PFC6-F1
#
_cell.length_a   1.000
_cell.length_b   1.000
_cell.length_c   1.000
_cell.angle_alpha   90.00
_cell.angle_beta   90.00
_cell.angle_gamma   90.00
#
_symmetry.space_group_name_H-M   'P 1'
#
loop_
_entity.id
_entity.type
_entity.pdbx_description
1 polymer ?
#
loop_
_entity_poly.entity_id
_entity_poly.type
_entity_poly.pdbx_seq_one_letter_code
_entity_poly.pdbx_strand_id
1 'polypeptide(L)' 'CEMSCACTTCHVIVREGFDSLNEPSEEEEDLLDKAWGLEPESRLSCQAVVDGEDLVVEIPKYTINHAKEH' A
#
# COMPACT_ATOMS: atom_id res chain seq x y z
N CYS A 1 7.07 1.06 9.63
CA CYS A 1 6.49 0.56 10.90
C CYS A 1 6.65 -0.96 11.07
N GLU A 2 7.74 -1.58 10.58
CA GLU A 2 7.96 -3.03 10.75
C GLU A 2 6.75 -3.90 10.33
N MET A 3 6.15 -3.58 9.17
CA MET A 3 5.01 -4.31 8.60
C MET A 3 3.75 -4.36 9.50
N SER A 4 3.65 -3.50 10.50
CA SER A 4 2.59 -3.54 11.52
C SER A 4 1.40 -2.64 11.20
N CYS A 5 1.08 -2.42 9.92
CA CYS A 5 -0.06 -1.59 9.48
C CYS A 5 -0.18 -0.24 10.24
N ALA A 6 0.92 0.51 10.34
CA ALA A 6 0.97 1.73 11.15
C ALA A 6 1.69 2.93 10.48
N CYS A 7 1.94 2.86 9.17
CA CYS A 7 2.48 3.97 8.39
C CYS A 7 2.24 3.74 6.89
N THR A 8 2.46 4.76 6.06
CA THR A 8 2.27 4.70 4.61
C THR A 8 3.58 4.52 3.82
N THR A 9 4.70 4.20 4.47
CA THR A 9 6.01 4.07 3.80
C THR A 9 6.10 2.91 2.80
N CYS A 10 5.18 1.95 2.89
CA CYS A 10 5.07 0.79 2.02
C CYS A 10 3.91 0.91 1.02
N HIS A 11 3.37 2.11 0.84
CA HIS A 11 2.34 2.39 -0.16
C HIS A 11 2.86 2.02 -1.56
N VAL A 12 2.06 1.24 -2.27
CA VAL A 12 2.24 0.83 -3.66
C VAL A 12 0.93 0.98 -4.42
N ILE A 13 0.99 1.03 -5.74
CA ILE A 13 -0.18 1.05 -6.62
C ILE A 13 -0.13 -0.22 -7.48
N VAL A 14 -1.20 -1.01 -7.47
CA VAL A 14 -1.27 -2.29 -8.20
C VAL A 14 -1.92 -2.03 -9.57
N ARG A 15 -1.10 -1.94 -10.60
CA ARG A 15 -1.53 -1.60 -11.98
C ARG A 15 -2.21 -2.77 -12.70
N GLU A 16 -1.85 -4.01 -12.34
CA GLU A 16 -2.46 -5.23 -12.88
C GLU A 16 -2.60 -6.26 -11.75
N GLY A 17 -3.74 -6.98 -11.72
CA GLY A 17 -4.01 -8.03 -10.74
C GLY A 17 -4.50 -7.55 -9.36
N PHE A 18 -4.97 -6.30 -9.23
CA PHE A 18 -5.47 -5.77 -7.95
C PHE A 18 -6.60 -6.62 -7.35
N ASP A 19 -7.56 -7.04 -8.17
CA ASP A 19 -8.73 -7.83 -7.74
C ASP A 19 -8.36 -9.25 -7.26
N SER A 20 -7.14 -9.72 -7.53
CA SER A 20 -6.65 -11.03 -7.06
C SER A 20 -6.11 -10.97 -5.63
N LEU A 21 -6.01 -9.79 -5.02
CA LEU A 21 -5.49 -9.63 -3.67
C LEU A 21 -6.61 -9.82 -2.64
N ASN A 22 -6.23 -10.10 -1.39
CA ASN A 22 -7.18 -9.99 -0.29
C ASN A 22 -7.73 -8.56 -0.17
N GLU A 23 -8.98 -8.42 0.27
CA GLU A 23 -9.56 -7.12 0.58
C GLU A 23 -8.70 -6.39 1.64
N PRO A 24 -8.53 -5.06 1.52
CA PRO A 24 -7.88 -4.27 2.54
C PRO A 24 -8.70 -4.29 3.83
N SER A 25 -8.03 -4.14 4.97
CA SER A 25 -8.72 -3.93 6.25
C SER A 25 -9.14 -2.46 6.41
N GLU A 26 -10.11 -2.18 7.28
CA GLU A 26 -10.49 -0.79 7.62
C GLU A 26 -9.27 0.04 8.09
N GLU A 27 -8.35 -0.58 8.85
CA GLU A 27 -7.12 0.09 9.31
C GLU A 27 -6.15 0.41 8.15
N GLU A 28 -6.08 -0.45 7.13
CA GLU A 28 -5.30 -0.20 5.92
C GLU A 28 -5.88 0.99 5.16
N GLU A 29 -7.21 1.04 4.97
CA GLU A 29 -7.91 2.13 4.29
C GLU A 29 -7.70 3.48 5.00
N ASP A 30 -7.87 3.51 6.33
CA ASP A 30 -7.65 4.70 7.17
C ASP A 30 -6.22 5.25 7.07
N LEU A 31 -5.23 4.40 6.81
CA LEU A 31 -3.85 4.80 6.59
C LEU A 31 -3.62 5.26 5.15
N LEU A 32 -4.19 4.58 4.15
CA LEU A 32 -4.09 4.95 2.75
C LEU A 32 -4.65 6.35 2.47
N ASP A 33 -5.68 6.78 3.21
CA ASP A 33 -6.19 8.16 3.19
C ASP A 33 -5.11 9.22 3.50
N LYS A 34 -4.05 8.83 4.20
CA LYS A 34 -2.92 9.69 4.56
C LYS A 34 -1.72 9.53 3.60
N ALA A 35 -1.81 8.66 2.60
CA ALA A 35 -0.72 8.40 1.66
C ALA A 35 -0.61 9.53 0.61
N TRP A 36 0.61 9.75 0.12
CA TRP A 36 0.83 10.68 -0.99
C TRP A 36 0.47 9.99 -2.31
N GLY A 37 -0.31 10.65 -3.16
CA GLY A 37 -0.68 10.09 -4.48
C GLY A 37 -1.56 8.85 -4.38
N LEU A 38 -2.54 8.87 -3.46
CA LEU A 38 -3.53 7.81 -3.34
C LEU A 38 -4.32 7.62 -4.65
N GLU A 39 -4.39 6.37 -5.11
CA GLU A 39 -5.16 5.91 -6.27
C GLU A 39 -6.09 4.75 -5.86
N PRO A 40 -7.17 4.45 -6.62
CA PRO A 40 -8.10 3.36 -6.28
C PRO A 40 -7.44 1.99 -6.06
N GLU A 41 -6.39 1.68 -6.82
CA GLU A 41 -5.66 0.42 -6.72
C GLU A 41 -4.47 0.47 -5.74
N SER A 42 -4.50 1.43 -4.81
CA SER A 42 -3.44 1.57 -3.80
C SER A 42 -3.54 0.52 -2.71
N ARG A 43 -2.40 0.00 -2.28
CA ARG A 43 -2.27 -0.93 -1.14
C ARG A 43 -1.09 -0.58 -0.27
N LEU A 44 -1.15 -0.98 1.00
CA LEU A 44 0.05 -1.12 1.82
C LEU A 44 0.67 -2.48 1.50
N SER A 45 1.87 -2.48 0.89
CA SER A 45 2.48 -3.73 0.40
C SER A 45 2.76 -4.75 1.50
N CYS A 46 2.78 -4.34 2.78
CA CYS A 46 2.92 -5.25 3.91
C CYS A 46 1.62 -5.98 4.29
N GLN A 47 0.46 -5.53 3.79
CA GLN A 47 -0.86 -6.11 4.04
C GLN A 47 -1.45 -6.82 2.80
N ALA A 48 -0.92 -6.55 1.61
CA ALA A 48 -1.35 -7.19 0.36
C ALA A 48 -0.78 -8.62 0.24
N VAL A 49 -1.67 -9.61 0.16
CA VAL A 49 -1.36 -11.04 0.00
C VAL A 49 -1.68 -11.48 -1.43
N VAL A 50 -0.69 -12.07 -2.11
CA VAL A 50 -0.79 -12.52 -3.50
C VAL A 50 -1.55 -13.85 -3.58
N ASP A 51 -2.53 -13.96 -4.50
CA ASP A 51 -3.31 -15.18 -4.73
C ASP A 51 -3.14 -15.76 -6.15
N GLY A 52 -1.91 -16.14 -6.51
CA GLY A 52 -1.64 -16.97 -7.69
C GLY A 52 -1.75 -16.30 -9.06
N GLU A 53 -2.14 -15.03 -9.14
CA GLU A 53 -2.10 -14.21 -10.36
C GLU A 53 -0.85 -13.32 -10.41
N ASP A 54 -0.38 -13.03 -11.63
CA ASP A 54 0.74 -12.12 -11.86
C ASP A 54 0.31 -10.67 -11.56
N LEU A 55 1.20 -9.91 -10.93
CA LEU A 55 0.96 -8.52 -10.54
C LEU A 55 1.93 -7.56 -11.23
N VAL A 56 1.42 -6.40 -11.64
CA VAL A 56 2.25 -5.23 -11.99
C VAL A 56 2.10 -4.20 -10.89
N VAL A 57 3.20 -3.91 -10.19
CA VAL A 57 3.20 -3.01 -9.03
C VAL A 57 4.07 -1.78 -9.31
N GLU A 58 3.53 -0.60 -9.05
CA GLU A 58 4.23 0.68 -9.11
C GLU A 58 4.59 1.17 -7.70
N ILE A 59 5.84 1.61 -7.53
CA ILE A 59 6.28 2.34 -6.35
C ILE A 59 6.05 3.84 -6.60
N PRO A 60 5.22 4.53 -5.78
CA PRO A 60 4.98 5.95 -5.93
C PRO A 60 6.26 6.78 -5.92
N LYS A 61 6.28 7.89 -6.65
CA LYS A 61 7.45 8.79 -6.72
C LYS A 61 7.90 9.32 -5.36
N TYR A 62 6.97 9.47 -4.42
CA TYR A 62 7.22 9.95 -3.06
C TYR A 62 6.39 9.13 -2.07
N THR A 63 6.98 8.87 -0.90
CA THR A 63 6.27 8.29 0.25
C THR A 63 6.51 9.16 1.48
N ILE A 64 5.50 9.27 2.34
CA ILE A 64 5.62 10.02 3.60
C ILE A 64 6.31 9.12 4.63
N ASN A 65 7.43 9.58 5.20
CA ASN A 65 8.16 8.84 6.22
C ASN A 65 8.55 9.75 7.39
N HIS A 66 7.68 9.81 8.39
CA HIS A 66 7.88 10.60 9.60
C HIS A 66 9.11 10.19 10.42
N ALA A 67 9.61 8.96 10.28
CA ALA A 67 10.80 8.50 11.01
C ALA A 67 12.11 8.95 10.35
N LYS A 68 12.10 9.30 9.06
CA LYS A 68 13.28 9.82 8.34
C LYS A 68 13.46 11.32 8.49
N GLU A 69 12.43 12.03 8.94
CA GLU A 69 12.44 13.48 9.11
C GLU A 69 13.02 13.93 10.47
N HIS A 70 13.56 12.99 11.26
CA HIS A 70 14.25 13.22 12.53
C HIS A 70 15.63 12.56 12.57
#